data_AF-A0A7Y2IU62-F1
#
_entry.id   AF-A0A7Y2IU62-F1
#
_cell.length_a   1.000
_cell.length_b   1.000
_cell.length_c   1.000
_cell.angle_alpha   90.00
_cell.angle_beta   90.00
_cell.angle_gamma   90.00
#
_symmetry.space_group_name_H-M   'P 1'
#
loop_
_entity.id
_entity.type
_entity.pdbx_description
1 polymer ?
#
loop_
_entity_poly.entity_id
_entity_poly.type
_entity_poly.pdbx_seq_one_letter_code
_entity_poly.pdbx_strand_id
1 'polypeptide(L)'
;ADGYPHEMRAADYDDWITETTTEDGRTLHGLNGDILVWNPVTRRRHELTSMGVRVTKETLVAQMEMAGLQDDLALPYHQAILNDEIPLSIGGGIGQSRTYMYLLRKAHLGEVSVTIWPDELHRICEERNIYVLR
;
A
#
# COMPACT_ATOMS: atom_id res chain seq x y z
N ALA A 1 -10.85 -4.17 18.24
CA ALA A 1 -10.71 -3.12 17.23
C ALA A 1 -11.94 -2.24 17.32
N ASP A 2 -11.79 -0.95 17.08
CA ASP A 2 -12.84 0.10 17.15
C ASP A 2 -13.87 0.03 16.00
N GLY A 3 -13.82 -1.01 15.16
CA GLY A 3 -14.78 -1.29 14.09
C GLY A 3 -14.48 -0.55 12.79
N TYR A 4 -13.44 0.28 12.76
CA TYR A 4 -13.00 0.99 11.57
C TYR A 4 -11.98 0.18 10.76
N PRO A 5 -11.88 0.42 9.43
CA PRO A 5 -10.78 -0.11 8.63
C PRO A 5 -9.43 0.29 9.23
N HIS A 6 -8.44 -0.62 9.15
CA HIS A 6 -7.08 -0.32 9.61
C HIS A 6 -6.47 0.86 8.84
N GLU A 7 -6.71 0.87 7.52
CA GLU A 7 -6.39 1.94 6.59
C GLU A 7 -7.39 1.92 5.43
N MET A 8 -7.48 3.03 4.70
CA MET A 8 -8.24 3.07 3.45
C MET A 8 -7.47 2.27 2.39
N ARG A 9 -8.19 1.43 1.64
CA ARG A 9 -7.64 0.67 0.53
C ARG A 9 -8.58 0.76 -0.66
N ALA A 10 -8.01 0.78 -1.86
CA ALA A 10 -8.81 0.83 -3.07
C ALA A 10 -9.60 -0.49 -3.24
N ALA A 11 -10.80 -0.38 -3.79
CA ALA A 11 -11.75 -1.50 -3.91
C ALA A 11 -11.54 -2.33 -5.19
N ASP A 12 -10.73 -1.83 -6.12
CA ASP A 12 -10.68 -2.26 -7.52
C ASP A 12 -9.54 -3.21 -7.87
N TYR A 13 -8.50 -3.32 -7.03
CA TYR A 13 -7.37 -4.22 -7.30
C TYR A 13 -7.02 -5.17 -6.17
N ASP A 14 -7.23 -4.82 -4.91
CA ASP A 14 -6.77 -5.64 -3.77
C ASP A 14 -7.95 -6.36 -3.13
N ASP A 15 -7.84 -7.66 -2.90
CA ASP A 15 -8.89 -8.42 -2.21
C ASP A 15 -8.71 -8.30 -0.69
N TRP A 16 -9.51 -7.44 -0.06
CA TRP A 16 -9.53 -7.22 1.39
C TRP A 16 -10.80 -7.77 2.08
N ILE A 17 -11.70 -8.44 1.35
CA ILE A 17 -12.95 -8.98 1.91
C ILE A 17 -13.00 -10.50 2.01
N THR A 18 -12.20 -11.24 1.23
CA THR A 18 -12.25 -12.70 1.23
C THR A 18 -11.96 -13.25 2.63
N GLU A 19 -12.84 -14.12 3.13
CA GLU A 19 -12.69 -14.74 4.43
C GLU A 19 -11.45 -15.63 4.50
N THR A 20 -10.68 -15.48 5.56
CA THR A 20 -9.53 -16.32 5.89
C THR A 20 -9.66 -16.84 7.32
N THR A 21 -9.04 -17.98 7.62
CA THR A 21 -9.10 -18.59 8.95
C THR A 21 -7.71 -18.66 9.54
N THR A 22 -7.53 -18.12 10.73
CA THR A 22 -6.27 -18.23 11.48
C THR A 22 -6.08 -19.64 12.03
N GLU A 23 -4.85 -19.97 12.44
CA GLU A 23 -4.54 -21.26 13.08
C GLU A 23 -5.37 -21.55 14.34
N ASP A 24 -5.77 -20.50 15.07
CA ASP A 24 -6.64 -20.59 16.25
C ASP A 24 -8.15 -20.55 15.93
N GLY A 25 -8.52 -20.66 14.65
CA GLY A 25 -9.90 -20.83 14.19
C GLY A 25 -10.73 -19.54 14.12
N ARG A 26 -10.10 -18.36 14.18
CA ARG A 26 -10.80 -17.08 14.02
C ARG A 26 -10.96 -16.76 12.55
N THR A 27 -12.15 -16.32 12.15
CA THR A 27 -12.39 -15.74 10.83
C THR A 27 -11.83 -14.32 10.78
N LEU A 28 -11.02 -14.05 9.78
CA LEU A 28 -10.52 -12.74 9.37
C LEU A 28 -10.89 -12.50 7.90
N HIS A 29 -10.54 -11.33 7.37
CA HIS A 29 -10.79 -10.97 5.98
C HIS A 29 -9.52 -10.44 5.33
N GLY A 30 -9.41 -10.68 4.02
CA GLY A 30 -8.39 -10.14 3.14
C GLY A 30 -7.30 -11.14 2.76
N LEU A 31 -6.87 -11.02 1.51
CA LEU A 31 -5.76 -11.75 0.88
C LEU A 31 -4.63 -10.78 0.47
N ASN A 32 -4.53 -9.66 1.20
CA ASN A 32 -3.55 -8.61 0.98
C ASN A 32 -2.88 -8.20 2.30
N GLY A 33 -1.87 -7.34 2.18
CA GLY A 33 -1.23 -6.75 3.33
C GLY A 33 0.04 -5.99 2.99
N ASP A 34 0.66 -5.49 4.06
CA ASP A 34 1.85 -4.66 3.96
C ASP A 34 3.03 -5.30 4.66
N ILE A 35 4.24 -5.06 4.14
CA ILE A 35 5.47 -5.40 4.85
C ILE A 35 5.93 -4.17 5.61
N LEU A 36 5.85 -4.31 6.93
CA LEU A 36 6.27 -3.31 7.90
C LEU A 36 7.56 -3.78 8.57
N VAL A 37 8.59 -2.93 8.53
CA VAL A 37 9.86 -3.18 9.23
C VAL A 37 10.10 -2.13 10.30
N TRP A 38 10.88 -2.48 11.33
CA TRP A 38 11.38 -1.50 12.28
C TRP A 38 12.56 -0.74 11.68
N ASN A 39 12.44 0.57 11.52
CA ASN A 39 13.54 1.41 11.06
C ASN A 39 14.38 1.88 12.27
N PRO A 40 15.66 1.44 12.39
CA PRO A 40 16.47 1.79 13.55
C PRO A 40 16.91 3.26 13.58
N VAL A 41 16.90 3.95 12.43
CA VAL A 41 17.31 5.37 12.33
C VAL A 41 16.19 6.26 12.87
N THR A 42 14.97 6.07 12.38
CA THR A 42 13.81 6.87 12.80
C THR A 42 13.12 6.33 14.05
N ARG A 43 13.47 5.11 14.47
CA ARG A 43 12.86 4.37 15.59
C ARG A 43 11.34 4.27 15.47
N ARG A 44 10.88 3.95 14.26
CA ARG A 44 9.45 3.88 13.91
C ARG A 44 9.20 2.73 12.92
N ARG A 45 7.93 2.36 12.79
CA ARG A 45 7.44 1.53 11.69
C ARG A 45 7.78 2.18 10.35
N HIS A 46 8.33 1.39 9.44
CA HIS A 46 8.64 1.79 8.07
C HIS A 46 8.04 0.77 7.11
N GLU A 47 7.11 1.22 6.30
CA GLU A 47 6.37 0.39 5.36
C GLU A 47 7.12 0.32 4.02
N LEU A 48 7.43 -0.90 3.57
CA LEU A 48 8.24 -1.13 2.36
C LEU A 48 7.40 -1.48 1.13
N THR A 49 6.28 -2.18 1.33
CA THR A 49 5.44 -2.67 0.23
C THR A 49 4.02 -2.88 0.70
N SER A 50 3.11 -2.76 -0.27
CA SER A 50 1.71 -3.15 -0.21
C SER A 50 1.44 -4.11 -1.36
N MET A 51 0.92 -5.29 -1.04
CA MET A 51 0.69 -6.37 -2.01
C MET A 51 -0.57 -7.16 -1.67
N GLY A 52 -1.10 -7.88 -2.66
CA GLY A 52 -2.25 -8.74 -2.45
C GLY A 52 -2.58 -9.62 -3.64
N VAL A 53 -3.33 -10.68 -3.36
CA VAL A 53 -4.12 -11.37 -4.38
C VAL A 53 -5.12 -10.37 -4.92
N ARG A 54 -5.23 -10.31 -6.25
CA ARG A 54 -6.13 -9.37 -6.90
C ARG A 54 -7.58 -9.82 -6.79
N VAL A 55 -8.48 -8.84 -6.81
CA VAL A 55 -9.93 -9.08 -6.78
C VAL A 55 -10.37 -10.07 -7.85
N THR A 56 -11.34 -10.90 -7.52
CA THR A 56 -12.12 -11.65 -8.50
C THR A 56 -13.29 -10.79 -8.98
N LYS A 57 -14.12 -11.30 -9.89
CA LYS A 57 -15.35 -10.61 -10.30
C LYS A 57 -16.29 -10.36 -9.12
N GLU A 58 -16.44 -11.39 -8.30
CA GLU A 58 -17.33 -11.39 -7.14
C GLU A 58 -16.83 -10.41 -6.09
N THR A 59 -15.53 -10.44 -5.77
CA THR A 59 -14.97 -9.56 -4.77
C THR A 59 -14.83 -8.12 -5.25
N LEU A 60 -14.60 -7.90 -6.55
CA LEU A 60 -14.67 -6.57 -7.17
C LEU A 60 -16.05 -5.94 -6.96
N VAL A 61 -17.13 -6.62 -7.37
CA VAL A 61 -18.49 -6.05 -7.26
C VAL A 61 -18.85 -5.74 -5.81
N ALA A 62 -18.58 -6.68 -4.90
CA ALA A 62 -18.86 -6.50 -3.48
C ALA A 62 -18.05 -5.34 -2.86
N GLN A 63 -16.76 -5.25 -3.15
CA GLN A 63 -15.91 -4.17 -2.64
C GLN A 63 -16.29 -2.80 -3.21
N MET A 64 -16.63 -2.72 -4.50
CA MET A 64 -17.06 -1.47 -5.13
C MET A 64 -18.40 -0.99 -4.56
N GLU A 65 -19.31 -1.90 -4.22
CA GLU A 65 -20.53 -1.58 -3.46
C GLU A 65 -20.21 -1.04 -2.07
N MET A 66 -19.34 -1.74 -1.32
CA MET A 66 -18.92 -1.30 0.03
C MET A 66 -18.23 0.07 0.00
N ALA A 67 -17.52 0.39 -1.07
CA ALA A 67 -16.85 1.67 -1.28
C ALA A 67 -17.76 2.77 -1.87
N GLY A 68 -18.99 2.43 -2.30
CA GLY A 68 -19.90 3.36 -2.96
C GLY A 68 -19.46 3.80 -4.36
N LEU A 69 -18.71 2.95 -5.07
CA LEU A 69 -18.11 3.21 -6.38
C LEU A 69 -18.69 2.32 -7.49
N GLN A 70 -19.94 1.85 -7.34
CA GLN A 70 -20.54 0.90 -8.30
C GLN A 70 -20.60 1.44 -9.74
N ASP A 71 -20.73 2.76 -9.93
CA ASP A 71 -20.74 3.39 -11.25
C ASP A 71 -19.43 3.14 -12.03
N ASP A 72 -18.30 3.01 -11.32
CA ASP A 72 -17.00 2.75 -11.94
C ASP A 72 -16.91 1.35 -12.55
N LEU A 73 -17.81 0.42 -12.21
CA LEU A 73 -17.86 -0.91 -12.84
C LEU A 73 -18.06 -0.81 -14.36
N ALA A 74 -18.60 0.30 -14.88
CA ALA A 74 -18.73 0.55 -16.31
C ALA A 74 -17.40 0.88 -17.02
N LEU A 75 -16.34 1.22 -16.28
CA LEU A 75 -15.04 1.57 -16.85
C LEU A 75 -14.36 0.36 -17.52
N PRO A 76 -13.53 0.59 -18.56
CA PRO A 76 -12.93 -0.49 -19.34
C PRO A 76 -12.13 -1.51 -18.52
N TYR A 77 -11.41 -1.06 -17.49
CA TYR A 77 -10.63 -1.93 -16.62
C TYR A 77 -11.52 -2.93 -15.84
N HIS A 78 -12.58 -2.43 -15.21
CA HIS A 78 -13.50 -3.26 -14.45
C HIS A 78 -14.27 -4.21 -15.37
N GLN A 79 -14.70 -3.74 -16.54
CA GLN A 79 -15.33 -4.60 -17.55
C GLN A 79 -14.40 -5.74 -17.99
N ALA A 80 -13.11 -5.46 -18.18
CA ALA A 80 -12.15 -6.50 -18.54
C ALA A 80 -12.00 -7.58 -17.43
N ILE A 81 -12.08 -7.21 -16.16
CA ILE A 81 -12.13 -8.18 -15.04
C ILE A 81 -13.45 -8.96 -15.07
N LEU A 82 -14.59 -8.27 -15.16
CA LEU A 82 -15.92 -8.87 -15.15
C LEU A 82 -16.17 -9.81 -16.34
N ASN A 83 -15.45 -9.63 -17.45
CA ASN A 83 -15.56 -10.45 -18.65
C ASN A 83 -14.44 -11.50 -18.80
N ASP A 84 -13.62 -11.75 -17.76
CA ASP A 84 -12.47 -12.68 -17.80
C ASP A 84 -11.42 -12.35 -18.88
N GLU A 85 -11.30 -11.10 -19.29
CA GLU A 85 -10.33 -10.67 -20.31
C GLU A 85 -8.92 -10.48 -19.73
N ILE A 86 -8.82 -10.41 -18.39
CA ILE A 86 -7.56 -10.28 -17.64
C ILE A 86 -7.44 -11.48 -16.68
N PRO A 87 -6.26 -12.13 -16.59
CA PRO A 87 -6.08 -13.26 -15.71
C PRO A 87 -6.07 -12.87 -14.23
N LEU A 88 -6.47 -13.82 -13.37
CA LEU A 88 -6.20 -13.74 -11.94
C LEU A 88 -4.70 -13.59 -11.69
N SER A 89 -4.35 -12.77 -10.71
CA SER A 89 -2.96 -12.47 -10.39
C SER A 89 -2.76 -12.15 -8.92
N ILE A 90 -1.49 -12.15 -8.52
CA ILE A 90 -1.01 -11.58 -7.28
C ILE A 90 0.00 -10.50 -7.66
N GLY A 91 -0.05 -9.35 -6.99
CA GLY A 91 0.86 -8.26 -7.30
C GLY A 91 1.06 -7.31 -6.14
N GLY A 92 1.96 -6.35 -6.32
CA GLY A 92 2.25 -5.36 -5.30
C GLY A 92 3.32 -4.38 -5.76
N GLY A 93 3.58 -3.38 -4.91
CA GLY A 93 4.56 -2.34 -5.18
C GLY A 93 5.58 -2.24 -4.06
N ILE A 94 6.86 -2.38 -4.40
CA ILE A 94 7.96 -2.15 -3.45
C ILE A 94 8.46 -0.71 -3.63
N GLY A 95 8.39 0.08 -2.57
CA GLY A 95 8.85 1.47 -2.59
C GLY A 95 10.37 1.54 -2.74
N GLN A 96 10.85 1.89 -3.94
CA GLN A 96 12.29 1.92 -4.25
C GLN A 96 13.07 2.84 -3.30
N SER A 97 12.70 4.13 -3.23
CA SER A 97 13.37 5.08 -2.33
C SER A 97 13.19 4.74 -0.86
N ARG A 98 12.04 4.17 -0.44
CA ARG A 98 11.84 3.68 0.93
C ARG A 98 12.78 2.52 1.26
N THR A 99 13.02 1.64 0.29
CA THR A 99 13.97 0.52 0.40
C THR A 99 15.40 1.03 0.50
N TYR A 100 15.81 1.95 -0.37
CA TYR A 100 17.15 2.56 -0.31
C TYR A 100 17.39 3.30 0.99
N MET A 101 16.42 4.11 1.45
CA MET A 101 16.50 4.81 2.71
C MET A 101 16.71 3.84 3.88
N TYR A 102 15.97 2.72 3.90
CA TYR A 102 16.12 1.70 4.93
C TYR A 102 17.49 1.01 4.89
N LEU A 103 17.93 0.55 3.71
CA LEU A 103 19.19 -0.18 3.54
C LEU A 103 20.42 0.70 3.82
N LEU A 104 20.42 1.93 3.32
CA LEU A 104 21.52 2.89 3.47
C LEU A 104 21.49 3.66 4.79
N ARG A 105 20.52 3.34 5.67
CA ARG A 105 20.34 4.00 6.99
C ARG A 105 20.21 5.52 6.88
N LYS A 106 19.42 5.96 5.91
CA LYS A 106 19.11 7.38 5.71
C LYS A 106 17.97 7.81 6.62
N ALA A 107 18.06 9.04 7.11
CA ALA A 107 17.07 9.67 7.97
C ALA A 107 15.94 10.32 7.15
N HIS A 108 16.22 10.68 5.90
CA HIS A 108 15.25 11.36 5.03
C HIS A 108 15.21 10.75 3.61
N LEU A 109 14.01 10.71 3.01
CA LEU A 109 13.80 10.19 1.65
C LEU A 109 14.61 10.96 0.58
N GLY A 110 14.76 12.27 0.80
CA GLY A 110 15.54 13.14 -0.07
C GLY A 110 17.04 12.82 -0.11
N GLU A 111 17.57 11.99 0.79
CA GLU A 111 18.98 11.54 0.70
C GLU A 111 19.19 10.47 -0.39
N VAL A 112 18.11 9.88 -0.91
CA VAL A 112 18.15 8.79 -1.90
C VAL A 112 17.26 9.05 -3.11
N SER A 113 16.59 10.19 -3.17
CA SER A 113 15.70 10.57 -4.27
C SER A 113 15.71 12.08 -4.47
N VAL A 114 15.83 12.51 -5.73
CA VAL A 114 15.75 13.92 -6.13
C VAL A 114 14.28 14.27 -6.33
N THR A 115 13.76 15.12 -5.46
CA THR A 115 12.37 15.61 -5.52
C THR A 115 12.26 16.96 -4.83
N ILE A 116 11.09 17.57 -4.93
CA ILE A 116 10.80 18.89 -4.36
C ILE A 116 10.53 18.73 -2.87
N TRP A 117 11.22 19.51 -2.05
CA TRP A 117 10.97 19.63 -0.62
C TRP A 117 10.79 21.11 -0.25
N PRO A 118 9.96 21.42 0.76
CA PRO A 118 9.86 22.78 1.28
C PRO A 118 11.20 23.28 1.85
N ASP A 119 11.47 24.57 1.75
CA ASP A 119 12.70 25.20 2.28
C ASP A 119 12.88 24.96 3.79
N GLU A 120 11.78 24.84 4.54
CA GLU A 120 11.83 24.45 5.95
C GLU A 120 12.45 23.08 6.16
N LEU A 121 12.13 22.11 5.31
CA LEU A 121 12.66 20.76 5.43
C LEU A 121 14.15 20.71 5.05
N HIS A 122 14.57 21.51 4.07
CA HIS A 122 16.00 21.70 3.76
C HIS A 122 16.76 22.24 4.98
N ARG A 123 16.25 23.29 5.65
CA ARG A 123 16.87 23.86 6.86
C ARG A 123 16.96 22.85 8.00
N ILE A 124 15.87 22.13 8.31
CA ILE A 124 15.83 21.10 9.36
C ILE A 124 16.87 19.99 9.11
N CYS A 125 17.02 19.58 7.85
CA CYS A 125 17.98 18.56 7.43
C CYS A 125 19.42 19.07 7.56
N GLU A 126 19.72 20.28 7.06
CA GLU A 126 21.05 20.89 7.16
C GLU A 126 21.50 21.06 8.62
N GLU A 127 20.61 21.53 9.52
CA GLU A 127 20.87 21.62 10.96
C GLU A 127 21.24 20.28 11.61
N ARG A 128 20.77 19.17 11.03
CA ARG A 128 20.98 17.80 11.51
C ARG A 128 22.04 17.03 10.73
N ASN A 129 22.79 17.72 9.85
CA ASN A 129 23.79 17.14 8.97
C ASN A 129 23.23 16.02 8.07
N ILE A 130 21.99 16.19 7.61
CA ILE A 130 21.28 15.31 6.67
C ILE A 130 21.38 15.94 5.29
N TYR A 131 22.02 15.26 4.34
CA TYR A 131 22.25 15.78 3.00
C TYR A 131 21.13 15.39 2.03
N VAL A 132 20.25 16.35 1.71
CA VAL A 132 19.16 16.17 0.74
C VAL A 132 19.66 16.46 -0.67
N LEU A 133 19.44 15.51 -1.58
CA LEU A 133 19.74 15.64 -3.00
C LEU A 133 18.86 16.71 -3.65
N ARG A 134 19.43 17.45 -4.60
CA ARG A 134 18.76 18.55 -5.35
C ARG A 134 18.81 18.26 -6.84
#